data_AF-A0A5P1FQC8-F1
#
_entry.id   AF-A0A5P1FQC8-F1
#
_cell.length_a   1.000
_cell.length_b   1.000
_cell.length_c   1.000
_cell.angle_alpha   90.00
_cell.angle_beta   90.00
_cell.angle_gamma   90.00
#
_symmetry.space_group_name_H-M   'P 1'
#
loop_
_entity.id
_entity.type
_entity.pdbx_description
1 polymer ?
#
loop_
_entity_poly.entity_id
_entity_poly.type
_entity_poly.pdbx_seq_one_letter_code
_entity_poly.pdbx_strand_id
1 'polypeptide(L)'
;MPPPVVVNLAPAALRLSPRRLTPVRVSLPSPAATLRAKFLMECLSDLKKSLIKRGLNLLIQNGKPEDVLPSLAKQFGAHTVFAHKETCSEELLVEKLVIKGLQQVVMNNSSPKLQLVWGGATMYHVDDLPFTPQSIPDVYTQFRKSVESKCSVRSCCKLPVALGPLPRREMEEFGGWVTVPSLEDLGLHDSKCDRGMLFVGGESAALGRVYEYFWKKDLLRVLGSLLDVFLQDMSMKR
;
A
#
# COMPACT_ATOMS: atom_id res chain seq x y z
N MET A 1 -4.29 7.22 -27.75
CA MET A 1 -4.42 7.64 -26.33
C MET A 1 -3.06 7.53 -25.68
N PRO A 2 -2.59 8.53 -24.91
CA PRO A 2 -1.39 8.34 -24.11
C PRO A 2 -1.62 7.19 -23.10
N PRO A 3 -0.61 6.36 -22.81
CA PRO A 3 -0.77 5.26 -21.87
C PRO A 3 -1.13 5.82 -20.47
N PRO A 4 -1.96 5.11 -19.70
CA PRO A 4 -2.23 5.50 -18.32
C PRO A 4 -0.90 5.49 -17.54
N VAL A 5 -0.53 6.64 -16.97
CA VAL A 5 0.58 6.72 -16.03
C VAL A 5 0.07 6.16 -14.71
N VAL A 6 0.29 4.86 -14.50
CA VAL A 6 -0.03 4.21 -13.23
C VAL A 6 1.05 4.60 -12.22
N VAL A 7 0.85 5.71 -11.53
CA VAL A 7 1.59 5.99 -10.30
C VAL A 7 0.95 5.14 -9.21
N ASN A 8 1.47 3.93 -9.01
CA ASN A 8 0.94 3.01 -8.02
C ASN A 8 1.29 3.53 -6.63
N LEU A 9 0.33 4.22 -6.01
CA LEU A 9 0.36 4.54 -4.59
C LEU A 9 0.14 3.22 -3.84
N ALA A 10 1.22 2.66 -3.30
CA ALA A 10 1.17 1.43 -2.52
C ALA A 10 0.10 1.52 -1.42
N PRO A 11 -0.86 0.58 -1.37
CA PRO A 11 -1.93 0.56 -0.38
C PRO A 11 -1.41 -0.09 0.90
N ALA A 12 -0.68 0.68 1.69
CA ALA A 12 -0.48 0.47 3.12
C ALA A 12 0.41 1.62 3.57
N ALA A 13 -0.20 2.64 4.17
CA ALA A 13 0.42 3.63 5.04
C ALA A 13 1.95 3.56 5.13
N LEU A 14 2.67 4.27 4.24
CA LEU A 14 3.95 4.92 4.52
C LEU A 14 4.25 5.92 3.41
N ARG A 15 3.50 7.01 3.50
CA ARG A 15 3.86 8.33 2.99
C ARG A 15 5.25 8.69 3.52
N LEU A 16 6.28 8.77 2.67
CA LEU A 16 7.49 9.55 2.97
C LEU A 16 7.17 11.05 2.86
N SER A 17 6.12 11.49 3.56
CA SER A 17 5.76 12.90 3.64
C SER A 17 6.40 13.49 4.89
N PRO A 18 7.06 14.66 4.79
CA PRO A 18 7.57 15.41 5.94
C PRO A 18 6.51 15.73 7.01
N ARG A 19 5.21 15.56 6.71
CA ARG A 19 4.11 15.82 7.66
C ARG A 19 3.98 14.79 8.79
N ARG A 20 4.59 13.59 8.70
CA ARG A 20 4.77 12.71 9.88
C ARG A 20 6.12 12.94 10.59
N LEU A 21 6.96 13.82 10.05
CA LEU A 21 8.20 14.31 10.70
C LEU A 21 7.99 15.67 11.37
N THR A 22 6.80 16.28 11.25
CA THR A 22 6.39 17.38 12.12
C THR A 22 5.92 16.83 13.47
N PRO A 23 6.36 17.40 14.60
CA PRO A 23 6.25 16.78 15.92
C PRO A 23 4.80 16.79 16.39
N VAL A 24 4.05 15.70 16.13
CA VAL A 24 3.11 15.22 17.13
C VAL A 24 3.99 14.81 18.31
N ARG A 25 3.73 15.36 19.49
CA ARG A 25 4.51 15.15 20.73
C ARG A 25 4.75 13.67 21.07
N VAL A 26 5.70 13.02 20.41
CA VAL A 26 6.43 11.84 20.85
C VAL A 26 7.82 11.94 20.23
N SER A 27 8.75 12.30 21.09
CA SER A 27 10.20 12.31 20.90
C SER A 27 10.76 10.93 20.54
N LEU A 28 11.75 10.93 19.63
CA LEU A 28 12.68 9.85 19.24
C LEU A 28 12.17 8.82 18.20
N PRO A 29 13.02 8.41 17.23
CA PRO A 29 12.73 7.27 16.37
C PRO A 29 12.65 6.01 17.22
N SER A 30 11.46 5.42 17.33
CA SER A 30 11.27 4.18 18.06
C SER A 30 11.88 2.99 17.29
N PRO A 31 12.40 1.95 17.96
CA PRO A 31 12.85 0.72 17.30
C PRO A 31 11.77 0.10 16.40
N ALA A 32 10.50 0.23 16.78
CA ALA A 32 9.37 -0.21 15.97
C ALA A 32 9.22 0.58 14.65
N ALA A 33 9.52 1.89 14.66
CA ALA A 33 9.52 2.71 13.45
C ALA A 33 10.65 2.29 12.49
N THR A 34 11.85 2.01 13.00
CA THR A 34 12.97 1.50 12.19
C THR A 34 12.64 0.16 11.54
N LEU A 35 12.12 -0.81 12.32
CA LEU A 35 11.77 -2.14 11.79
C LEU A 35 10.71 -2.04 10.69
N ARG A 36 9.69 -1.19 10.88
CA ARG A 36 8.66 -0.94 9.87
C ARG A 36 9.22 -0.24 8.63
N ALA A 37 10.12 0.72 8.79
CA ALA A 37 10.77 1.38 7.67
C ALA A 37 11.58 0.38 6.85
N LYS A 38 12.38 -0.48 7.51
CA LYS A 38 13.15 -1.55 6.86
C LYS A 38 12.24 -2.49 6.06
N PHE A 39 11.18 -2.99 6.69
CA PHE A 39 10.19 -3.85 6.04
C PHE A 39 9.54 -3.18 4.82
N LEU A 40 9.25 -1.87 4.89
CA LEU A 40 8.74 -1.12 3.75
C LEU A 40 9.76 -1.03 2.61
N MET A 41 11.03 -0.77 2.91
CA MET A 41 12.08 -0.71 1.87
C MET A 41 12.21 -2.03 1.14
N GLU A 42 12.12 -3.15 1.86
CA GLU A 42 12.06 -4.50 1.29
C GLU A 42 10.82 -4.68 0.41
N CYS A 43 9.64 -4.24 0.85
CA CYS A 43 8.42 -4.24 0.03
C CYS A 43 8.56 -3.44 -1.28
N LEU A 44 9.13 -2.23 -1.22
CA LEU A 44 9.35 -1.39 -2.39
C LEU A 44 10.35 -2.01 -3.36
N SER A 45 11.41 -2.64 -2.83
CA SER A 45 12.40 -3.35 -3.63
C SER A 45 11.79 -4.55 -4.36
N ASP A 46 10.96 -5.34 -3.68
CA ASP A 46 10.25 -6.47 -4.28
C ASP A 46 9.22 -6.01 -5.33
N LEU A 47 8.43 -4.98 -5.03
CA LEU A 47 7.48 -4.39 -5.97
C LEU A 47 8.17 -3.89 -7.25
N LYS A 48 9.31 -3.18 -7.10
CA LYS A 48 10.11 -2.72 -8.24
C LYS A 48 10.57 -3.89 -9.11
N LYS A 49 11.10 -4.97 -8.50
CA LYS A 49 11.51 -6.19 -9.21
C LYS A 49 10.34 -6.85 -9.94
N SER A 50 9.18 -6.95 -9.31
CA SER A 50 7.96 -7.55 -9.90
C SER A 50 7.42 -6.74 -11.08
N LEU A 51 7.48 -5.40 -11.02
CA LEU A 51 7.10 -4.53 -12.13
C LEU A 51 8.07 -4.61 -13.31
N ILE A 52 9.39 -4.66 -13.05
CA ILE A 52 10.43 -4.83 -14.08
C ILE A 52 10.23 -6.12 -14.87
N LYS A 53 9.94 -7.23 -14.20
CA LYS A 53 9.63 -8.52 -14.84
C LYS A 53 8.43 -8.46 -15.80
N ARG A 54 7.55 -7.46 -15.66
CA ARG A 54 6.34 -7.27 -16.48
C ARG A 54 6.47 -6.12 -17.49
N GLY A 55 7.68 -5.61 -17.72
CA GLY A 55 7.95 -4.54 -18.68
C GLY A 55 7.58 -3.13 -18.19
N LEU A 56 7.40 -2.96 -16.89
CA LEU A 56 7.26 -1.66 -16.21
C LEU A 56 8.47 -1.40 -15.33
N ASN A 57 8.40 -0.38 -14.48
CA ASN A 57 9.38 -0.09 -13.42
C ASN A 57 8.67 0.77 -12.36
N LEU A 58 9.32 1.00 -11.22
CA LEU A 58 8.78 1.78 -10.11
C LEU A 58 9.54 3.10 -9.98
N LEU A 59 8.84 4.22 -10.20
CA LEU A 59 9.35 5.55 -9.88
C LEU A 59 9.15 5.80 -8.38
N ILE A 60 10.24 6.05 -7.66
CA ILE A 60 10.22 6.33 -6.22
C ILE A 60 10.63 7.79 -6.03
N GLN A 61 9.82 8.53 -5.30
CA GLN A 61 10.00 9.96 -5.09
C GLN A 61 9.76 10.32 -3.63
N ASN A 62 10.65 11.16 -3.08
CA ASN A 62 10.49 11.72 -1.76
C ASN A 62 9.71 13.03 -1.85
N GLY A 63 8.68 13.19 -1.02
CA GLY A 63 7.86 14.40 -1.03
C GLY A 63 6.39 14.14 -0.69
N LYS A 64 5.63 15.24 -0.72
CA LYS A 64 4.18 15.18 -0.48
C LYS A 64 3.47 14.74 -1.77
N PRO A 65 2.58 13.74 -1.73
CA PRO A 65 1.85 13.28 -2.92
C PRO A 65 1.09 14.41 -3.64
N GLU A 66 0.54 15.36 -2.88
CA GLU A 66 -0.18 16.52 -3.40
C GLU A 66 0.68 17.51 -4.20
N ASP A 67 2.01 17.45 -4.06
CA ASP A 67 2.94 18.27 -4.83
C ASP A 67 3.56 17.46 -5.98
N VAL A 68 3.94 16.21 -5.68
CA VAL A 68 4.63 15.32 -6.63
C VAL A 68 3.71 14.82 -7.75
N LEU A 69 2.50 14.36 -7.42
CA LEU A 69 1.60 13.76 -8.42
C LEU A 69 1.11 14.76 -9.47
N PRO A 70 0.72 16.00 -9.13
CA PRO A 70 0.35 16.99 -10.14
C PRO A 70 1.52 17.35 -11.07
N SER A 71 2.74 17.45 -10.52
CA SER A 71 3.95 17.69 -11.31
C SER A 71 4.18 16.56 -12.32
N LEU A 72 4.13 15.31 -11.86
CA LEU A 72 4.26 14.14 -12.73
C LEU A 72 3.13 14.07 -13.77
N ALA A 73 1.90 14.35 -13.36
CA ALA A 73 0.78 14.33 -14.29
C ALA A 73 0.96 15.34 -15.42
N LYS A 74 1.41 16.56 -15.08
CA LYS A 74 1.73 17.61 -16.06
C LYS A 74 2.85 17.18 -17.01
N GLN A 75 3.93 16.63 -16.46
CA GLN A 75 5.11 16.27 -17.22
C GLN A 75 4.84 15.15 -18.23
N PHE A 76 4.21 14.06 -17.77
CA PHE A 76 3.93 12.89 -18.60
C PHE A 76 2.63 12.99 -19.41
N GLY A 77 1.94 14.13 -19.36
CA GLY A 77 0.63 14.27 -20.03
C GLY A 77 -0.44 13.32 -19.50
N ALA A 78 -0.37 12.94 -18.21
CA ALA A 78 -1.24 11.92 -17.64
C ALA A 78 -2.67 12.43 -17.50
N HIS A 79 -3.62 11.71 -18.09
CA HIS A 79 -5.04 12.05 -18.00
C HIS A 79 -5.67 11.63 -16.65
N THR A 80 -5.21 10.51 -16.09
CA THR A 80 -5.74 9.94 -14.85
C THR A 80 -4.61 9.38 -14.00
N VAL A 81 -4.71 9.63 -12.70
CA VAL A 81 -3.89 9.00 -11.66
C VAL A 81 -4.78 7.98 -10.95
N PHE A 82 -4.34 6.71 -10.91
CA PHE A 82 -5.06 5.64 -10.21
C PHE A 82 -4.45 5.39 -8.83
N ALA A 83 -5.29 5.20 -7.82
CA ALA A 83 -4.88 4.81 -6.48
C ALA A 83 -5.98 4.02 -5.78
N HIS A 84 -5.64 3.31 -4.71
CA HIS A 84 -6.66 2.75 -3.84
C HIS A 84 -7.30 3.81 -2.95
N LYS A 85 -8.59 3.61 -2.65
CA LYS A 85 -9.35 4.44 -1.73
C LYS A 85 -8.98 4.11 -0.28
N GLU A 86 -8.69 5.14 0.51
CA GLU A 86 -8.43 5.05 1.95
C GLU A 86 -9.63 5.53 2.78
N THR A 87 -9.63 5.19 4.08
CA THR A 87 -10.74 5.50 5.01
C THR A 87 -10.34 6.39 6.19
N CYS A 88 -9.05 6.48 6.53
CA CYS A 88 -8.57 7.21 7.69
C CYS A 88 -8.41 8.71 7.38
N SER A 89 -8.61 9.56 8.40
CA SER A 89 -8.70 11.02 8.23
C SER A 89 -7.43 11.64 7.63
N GLU A 90 -6.25 11.14 8.00
CA GLU A 90 -4.96 11.61 7.50
C GLU A 90 -4.82 11.31 6.00
N GLU A 91 -5.12 10.08 5.58
CA GLU A 91 -5.08 9.63 4.19
C GLU A 91 -6.14 10.35 3.33
N LEU A 92 -7.37 10.50 3.85
CA LEU A 92 -8.44 11.26 3.19
C LEU A 92 -8.06 12.74 2.97
N LEU A 93 -7.29 13.34 3.88
CA LEU A 93 -6.76 14.69 3.68
C LEU A 93 -5.77 14.72 2.51
N VAL A 94 -4.92 13.70 2.37
CA VAL A 94 -4.00 13.58 1.23
C VAL A 94 -4.75 13.48 -0.07
N GLU A 95 -5.73 12.58 -0.16
CA GLU A 95 -6.57 12.42 -1.35
C GLU A 95 -7.20 13.76 -1.77
N LYS A 96 -7.78 14.50 -0.81
CA LYS A 96 -8.36 15.83 -1.05
C LYS A 96 -7.33 16.83 -1.58
N LEU A 97 -6.11 16.82 -1.02
CA LEU A 97 -5.04 17.73 -1.46
C LEU A 97 -4.51 17.37 -2.84
N VAL A 98 -4.36 16.08 -3.14
CA VAL A 98 -3.99 15.59 -4.48
C VAL A 98 -5.03 15.99 -5.53
N ILE A 99 -6.32 15.81 -5.23
CA ILE A 99 -7.40 16.25 -6.14
C ILE A 99 -7.28 17.75 -6.42
N LYS A 100 -7.11 18.57 -5.38
CA LYS A 100 -6.93 20.03 -5.55
C LYS A 100 -5.69 20.36 -6.38
N GLY A 101 -4.57 19.68 -6.13
CA GLY A 101 -3.34 19.88 -6.89
C GLY A 101 -3.50 19.51 -8.37
N LEU A 102 -4.15 18.39 -8.68
CA LEU A 102 -4.41 17.96 -10.06
C LEU A 102 -5.36 18.93 -10.79
N GLN A 103 -6.33 19.52 -10.11
CA GLN A 103 -7.23 20.53 -10.68
C GLN A 103 -6.51 21.82 -11.11
N GLN A 104 -5.35 22.15 -10.50
CA GLN A 104 -4.53 23.30 -10.92
C GLN A 104 -3.71 23.02 -12.17
N VAL A 105 -3.59 21.74 -12.59
CA VAL A 105 -2.87 21.37 -13.81
C VAL A 105 -3.83 21.43 -14.99
N VAL A 106 -3.53 22.31 -15.95
CA VAL A 106 -4.29 22.43 -17.20
C VAL A 106 -3.48 21.82 -18.34
N MET A 107 -4.05 20.81 -18.99
CA MET A 107 -3.49 20.15 -20.17
C MET A 107 -4.59 19.90 -21.20
N ASN A 108 -4.40 20.39 -22.43
CA ASN A 108 -5.32 20.16 -23.55
C ASN A 108 -6.80 20.44 -23.18
N ASN A 109 -7.06 21.59 -22.57
CA ASN A 109 -8.39 22.03 -22.10
C ASN A 109 -9.05 21.14 -21.03
N SER A 110 -8.27 20.31 -20.32
CA SER A 110 -8.77 19.48 -19.21
C SER A 110 -7.73 19.35 -18.09
N SER A 111 -8.18 19.01 -16.89
CA SER A 111 -7.30 18.67 -15.77
C SER A 111 -7.22 17.16 -15.58
N PRO A 112 -6.07 16.61 -15.15
CA PRO A 112 -5.97 15.22 -14.73
C PRO A 112 -6.99 14.87 -13.63
N LYS A 113 -7.46 13.63 -13.63
CA LYS A 113 -8.39 13.12 -12.61
C LYS A 113 -7.70 12.14 -11.68
N LEU A 114 -8.03 12.19 -10.39
CA LEU A 114 -7.69 11.12 -9.45
C LEU A 114 -8.84 10.10 -9.45
N GLN A 115 -8.55 8.86 -9.84
CA GLN A 115 -9.49 7.76 -9.78
C GLN A 115 -9.13 6.83 -8.62
N LEU A 116 -9.97 6.89 -7.57
CA LEU A 116 -9.82 6.07 -6.38
C LEU A 116 -10.62 4.77 -6.54
N VAL A 117 -9.95 3.64 -6.38
CA VAL A 117 -10.53 2.30 -6.55
C VAL A 117 -10.61 1.60 -5.19
N TRP A 118 -11.77 1.03 -4.88
CA TRP A 118 -11.90 0.11 -3.75
C TRP A 118 -11.46 -1.29 -4.16
N GLY A 119 -10.68 -1.98 -3.33
CA GLY A 119 -10.27 -3.36 -3.66
C GLY A 119 -8.99 -3.88 -3.01
N GLY A 120 -8.22 -3.04 -2.32
CA GLY A 120 -6.97 -3.45 -1.68
C GLY A 120 -7.04 -3.81 -0.20
N ALA A 121 -8.09 -3.40 0.51
CA ALA A 121 -8.09 -3.37 1.99
C ALA A 121 -9.07 -4.34 2.67
N THR A 122 -10.07 -4.84 1.95
CA THR A 122 -11.18 -5.62 2.54
C THR A 122 -11.46 -6.89 1.73
N MET A 123 -11.83 -7.97 2.43
CA MET A 123 -12.18 -9.25 1.81
C MET A 123 -13.57 -9.20 1.13
N TYR A 124 -14.55 -8.56 1.78
CA TYR A 124 -15.85 -8.25 1.18
C TYR A 124 -15.78 -6.84 0.59
N HIS A 125 -16.15 -6.70 -0.68
CA HIS A 125 -16.15 -5.40 -1.35
C HIS A 125 -17.26 -4.51 -0.77
N VAL A 126 -17.00 -3.21 -0.62
CA VAL A 126 -17.95 -2.26 0.00
C VAL A 126 -19.30 -2.23 -0.71
N ASP A 127 -19.30 -2.28 -2.04
CA ASP A 127 -20.52 -2.31 -2.86
C ASP A 127 -21.32 -3.62 -2.75
N ASP A 128 -20.73 -4.69 -2.21
CA ASP A 128 -21.39 -6.00 -2.07
C ASP A 128 -22.00 -6.19 -0.68
N LEU A 129 -21.83 -5.22 0.23
CA LEU A 129 -22.32 -5.30 1.61
C LEU A 129 -23.84 -5.11 1.67
N PRO A 130 -24.56 -5.79 2.59
CA PRO A 130 -26.01 -5.69 2.72
C PRO A 130 -26.44 -4.47 3.55
N PHE A 131 -25.53 -3.52 3.76
CA PHE A 131 -25.71 -2.30 4.53
C PHE A 131 -24.77 -1.22 3.98
N THR A 132 -25.13 0.04 4.24
CA THR A 132 -24.28 1.19 3.96
C THR A 132 -23.27 1.42 5.09
N PRO A 133 -22.18 2.19 4.88
CA PRO A 133 -21.25 2.54 5.96
C PRO A 133 -21.91 3.16 7.20
N GLN A 134 -23.03 3.86 7.05
CA GLN A 134 -23.80 4.47 8.14
C GLN A 134 -24.73 3.49 8.88
N SER A 135 -24.96 2.30 8.31
CA SER A 135 -25.86 1.27 8.84
C SER A 135 -25.14 -0.05 9.13
N ILE A 136 -23.80 -0.02 9.24
CA ILE A 136 -23.01 -1.18 9.65
C ILE A 136 -23.43 -1.56 11.08
N PRO A 137 -23.67 -2.85 11.39
CA PRO A 137 -23.98 -3.28 12.74
C PRO A 137 -22.83 -2.98 13.72
N ASP A 138 -23.17 -2.39 14.87
CA ASP A 138 -22.20 -2.12 15.95
C ASP A 138 -21.64 -3.40 16.58
N VAL A 139 -22.34 -4.54 16.41
CA VAL A 139 -21.94 -5.84 16.94
C VAL A 139 -21.31 -6.69 15.84
N TYR A 140 -20.03 -7.04 16.02
CA TYR A 140 -19.26 -7.84 15.04
C TYR A 140 -19.96 -9.14 14.63
N THR A 141 -20.59 -9.85 15.56
CA THR A 141 -21.28 -11.13 15.24
C THR A 141 -22.48 -10.93 14.33
N GLN A 142 -23.18 -9.80 14.42
CA GLN A 142 -24.28 -9.45 13.52
C GLN A 142 -23.76 -9.07 12.14
N PHE A 143 -22.67 -8.29 12.08
CA PHE A 143 -21.94 -8.01 10.83
C PHE A 143 -21.52 -9.31 10.14
N ARG A 144 -20.79 -10.19 10.85
CA ARG A 144 -20.26 -11.46 10.34
C ARG A 144 -21.36 -12.36 9.78
N LYS A 145 -22.41 -12.62 10.56
CA LYS A 145 -23.56 -13.43 10.12
C LYS A 145 -24.23 -12.86 8.87
N SER A 146 -24.33 -11.54 8.77
CA SER A 146 -24.95 -10.88 7.63
C SER A 146 -24.11 -11.03 6.37
N VAL A 147 -22.79 -10.79 6.44
CA VAL A 147 -21.92 -10.90 5.26
C VAL A 147 -21.70 -12.35 4.81
N GLU A 148 -21.60 -13.30 5.75
CA GLU A 148 -21.49 -14.73 5.40
C GLU A 148 -22.75 -15.28 4.71
N SER A 149 -23.94 -14.76 5.05
CA SER A 149 -25.20 -15.23 4.48
C SER A 149 -25.63 -14.51 3.20
N LYS A 150 -25.22 -13.25 3.02
CA LYS A 150 -25.74 -12.38 1.94
C LYS A 150 -24.69 -11.92 0.94
N CYS A 151 -23.41 -12.09 1.21
CA CYS A 151 -22.32 -11.61 0.36
C CYS A 151 -21.52 -12.77 -0.21
N SER A 152 -20.74 -12.48 -1.26
CA SER A 152 -19.74 -13.38 -1.80
C SER A 152 -18.40 -12.68 -1.89
N VAL A 153 -17.32 -13.41 -1.65
CA VAL A 153 -15.97 -12.89 -1.81
C VAL A 153 -15.63 -12.88 -3.30
N ARG A 154 -15.25 -11.70 -3.83
CA ARG A 154 -14.85 -11.56 -5.24
C ARG A 154 -13.58 -12.36 -5.51
N SER A 155 -13.49 -12.97 -6.69
CA SER A 155 -12.26 -13.63 -7.12
C SER A 155 -11.12 -12.63 -7.31
N CYS A 156 -9.88 -13.06 -7.06
CA CYS A 156 -8.70 -12.23 -7.28
C CYS A 156 -8.58 -11.79 -8.75
N CYS A 157 -8.23 -10.53 -8.97
CA CYS A 157 -7.94 -10.00 -10.30
C CYS A 157 -6.71 -10.70 -10.89
N LYS A 158 -6.82 -11.17 -12.14
CA LYS A 158 -5.69 -11.75 -12.86
C LYS A 158 -4.82 -10.63 -13.43
N LEU A 159 -3.54 -10.61 -13.06
CA LEU A 159 -2.59 -9.65 -13.60
C LEU A 159 -2.10 -10.10 -14.99
N PRO A 160 -2.16 -9.23 -16.01
CA PRO A 160 -1.57 -9.52 -17.32
C PRO A 160 -0.07 -9.88 -17.23
N VAL A 161 0.39 -10.75 -18.12
CA VAL A 161 1.82 -11.17 -18.17
C VAL A 161 2.72 -9.97 -18.48
N ALA A 162 2.29 -9.08 -19.36
CA ALA A 162 2.97 -7.83 -19.68
C ALA A 162 2.07 -6.63 -19.36
N LEU A 163 2.64 -5.61 -18.72
CA LEU A 163 1.96 -4.36 -18.38
C LEU A 163 2.55 -3.14 -19.11
N GLY A 164 3.74 -3.28 -19.68
CA GLY A 164 4.41 -2.23 -20.45
C GLY A 164 3.80 -1.94 -21.83
N PRO A 165 4.36 -0.97 -22.58
CA PRO A 165 5.64 -0.31 -22.31
C PRO A 165 5.50 0.92 -21.39
N LEU A 166 6.63 1.34 -20.83
CA LEU A 166 6.78 2.62 -20.13
C LEU A 166 6.66 3.81 -21.09
N PRO A 167 6.26 5.00 -20.60
CA PRO A 167 6.31 6.24 -21.38
C PRO A 167 7.74 6.50 -21.89
N ARG A 168 7.90 6.66 -23.21
CA ARG A 168 9.21 6.63 -23.88
C ARG A 168 10.08 7.88 -23.75
N ARG A 169 9.57 9.03 -23.27
CA ARG A 169 10.18 10.34 -23.59
C ARG A 169 10.75 11.20 -22.46
N GLU A 170 10.44 10.99 -21.18
CA GLU A 170 10.80 11.99 -20.14
C GLU A 170 11.57 11.45 -18.91
N MET A 171 12.04 10.19 -18.91
CA MET A 171 12.70 9.62 -17.70
C MET A 171 14.17 9.99 -17.52
N GLU A 172 14.87 10.37 -18.59
CA GLU A 172 16.25 10.85 -18.48
C GLU A 172 16.33 12.24 -17.84
N GLU A 173 15.30 13.09 -18.03
CA GLU A 173 15.19 14.42 -17.43
C GLU A 173 14.94 14.38 -15.91
N PHE A 174 14.49 13.24 -15.37
CA PHE A 174 14.18 13.06 -13.95
C PHE A 174 15.39 12.59 -13.11
N GLY A 175 16.61 12.60 -13.66
CA GLY A 175 17.79 12.06 -12.98
C GLY A 175 17.79 10.53 -12.90
N GLY A 176 16.98 9.88 -13.73
CA GLY A 176 16.88 8.42 -13.85
C GLY A 176 15.96 7.76 -12.82
N TRP A 177 16.01 6.43 -12.78
CA TRP A 177 15.26 5.63 -11.83
C TRP A 177 15.88 5.72 -10.45
N VAL A 178 15.28 6.50 -9.56
CA VAL A 178 15.75 6.60 -8.17
C VAL A 178 15.73 5.20 -7.51
N THR A 179 16.80 4.92 -6.77
CA THR A 179 16.94 3.71 -5.97
C THR A 179 16.02 3.76 -4.76
N VAL A 180 15.59 2.60 -4.27
CA VAL A 180 14.87 2.50 -3.00
C VAL A 180 15.73 3.16 -1.89
N PRO A 181 15.21 4.15 -1.12
CA PRO A 181 16.02 4.85 -0.12
C PRO A 181 16.61 3.90 0.92
N SER A 182 17.72 4.28 1.54
CA SER A 182 18.27 3.57 2.69
C SER A 182 17.59 4.02 3.99
N LEU A 183 17.88 3.35 5.10
CA LEU A 183 17.41 3.81 6.43
C LEU A 183 18.07 5.14 6.81
N GLU A 184 19.34 5.29 6.45
CA GLU A 184 20.13 6.49 6.71
C GLU A 184 19.56 7.70 5.96
N ASP A 185 19.08 7.51 4.72
CA ASP A 185 18.37 8.55 3.96
C ASP A 185 17.10 9.05 4.68
N LEU A 186 16.55 8.23 5.59
CA LEU A 186 15.38 8.56 6.42
C LEU A 186 15.77 9.06 7.83
N GLY A 187 17.06 9.21 8.12
CA GLY A 187 17.56 9.56 9.45
C GLY A 187 17.35 8.44 10.49
N LEU A 188 17.21 7.20 10.03
CA LEU A 188 17.03 6.02 10.86
C LEU A 188 18.33 5.19 10.85
N HIS A 189 18.60 4.52 11.96
CA HIS A 189 19.73 3.59 12.08
C HIS A 189 19.20 2.18 12.28
N ASP A 190 19.82 1.22 11.58
CA ASP A 190 19.44 -0.19 11.73
C ASP A 190 19.57 -0.60 13.20
N SER A 191 18.45 -1.03 13.77
CA SER A 191 18.39 -1.50 15.16
C SER A 191 18.33 -3.01 15.08
N LYS A 192 19.42 -3.71 15.43
CA LYS A 192 19.38 -5.17 15.53
C LYS A 192 18.30 -5.58 16.53
N CYS A 193 17.29 -6.27 16.03
CA CYS A 193 16.28 -6.91 16.87
C CYS A 193 16.72 -8.37 17.08
N ASP A 194 17.43 -8.63 18.18
CA ASP A 194 17.97 -9.96 18.48
C ASP A 194 16.92 -10.92 19.08
N ARG A 195 15.65 -10.51 19.18
CA ARG A 195 14.57 -11.31 19.77
C ARG A 195 13.28 -11.18 18.97
N GLY A 196 12.64 -12.32 18.68
CA GLY A 196 11.36 -12.39 17.97
C GLY A 196 11.49 -12.82 16.51
N MET A 197 10.38 -12.76 15.78
CA MET A 197 10.35 -13.13 14.37
C MET A 197 10.90 -12.00 13.50
N LEU A 198 11.88 -12.34 12.66
CA LEU A 198 12.36 -11.46 11.60
C LEU A 198 11.46 -11.62 10.37
N PHE A 199 10.75 -10.56 10.01
CA PHE A 199 9.92 -10.52 8.82
C PHE A 199 10.72 -9.94 7.65
N VAL A 200 10.54 -10.55 6.47
CA VAL A 200 11.06 -10.04 5.20
C VAL A 200 9.89 -9.41 4.44
N GLY A 201 10.04 -8.15 4.05
CA GLY A 201 9.05 -7.40 3.27
C GLY A 201 8.94 -7.87 1.82
N GLY A 202 7.77 -7.64 1.22
CA GLY A 202 7.49 -7.91 -0.19
C GLY A 202 6.41 -8.95 -0.43
N GLU A 203 5.79 -8.86 -1.60
CA GLU A 203 4.77 -9.80 -2.08
C GLU A 203 5.38 -11.20 -2.22
N SER A 204 6.59 -11.31 -2.77
CA SER A 204 7.28 -12.58 -2.95
C SER A 204 7.48 -13.33 -1.63
N ALA A 205 7.90 -12.61 -0.58
CA ALA A 205 8.11 -13.18 0.74
C ALA A 205 6.78 -13.58 1.40
N ALA A 206 5.75 -12.73 1.27
CA ALA A 206 4.42 -13.00 1.79
C ALA A 206 3.78 -14.24 1.14
N LEU A 207 3.83 -14.37 -0.19
CA LEU A 207 3.35 -15.54 -0.92
C LEU A 207 4.13 -16.80 -0.54
N GLY A 208 5.46 -16.68 -0.39
CA GLY A 208 6.30 -17.77 0.13
C GLY A 208 5.86 -18.21 1.53
N ARG A 209 5.50 -17.28 2.41
CA ARG A 209 5.02 -17.56 3.76
C ARG A 209 3.64 -18.22 3.76
N VAL A 210 2.71 -17.77 2.92
CA VAL A 210 1.40 -18.43 2.74
C VAL A 210 1.62 -19.87 2.28
N TYR A 211 2.46 -20.08 1.26
CA TYR A 211 2.79 -21.41 0.77
C TYR A 211 3.44 -22.29 1.85
N GLU A 212 4.40 -21.74 2.58
CA GLU A 212 5.08 -22.45 3.65
C GLU A 212 4.09 -22.91 4.73
N TYR A 213 3.20 -22.03 5.17
CA TYR A 213 2.27 -22.32 6.26
C TYR A 213 1.15 -23.26 5.84
N PHE A 214 0.54 -23.02 4.68
CA PHE A 214 -0.65 -23.74 4.21
C PHE A 214 -0.28 -25.09 3.62
N TRP A 215 0.76 -25.13 2.78
CA TRP A 215 1.06 -26.31 1.97
C TRP A 215 2.28 -27.06 2.48
N LYS A 216 3.40 -26.38 2.75
CA LYS A 216 4.64 -27.06 3.15
C LYS A 216 4.56 -27.64 4.57
N LYS A 217 3.99 -26.88 5.50
CA LYS A 217 3.86 -27.28 6.91
C LYS A 217 2.47 -27.80 7.27
N ASP A 218 1.49 -27.56 6.40
CA ASP A 218 0.11 -28.04 6.57
C ASP A 218 -0.46 -27.71 7.97
N LEU A 219 -0.28 -26.45 8.36
CA LEU A 219 -0.67 -25.92 9.67
C LEU A 219 -2.08 -25.31 9.68
N LEU A 220 -2.70 -25.14 8.51
CA LEU A 220 -4.02 -24.52 8.40
C LEU A 220 -5.10 -25.32 9.16
N ARG A 221 -5.04 -26.65 9.09
CA ARG A 221 -5.98 -27.56 9.76
C ARG A 221 -5.98 -27.48 11.29
N VAL A 222 -4.85 -27.06 11.88
CA VAL A 222 -4.67 -26.94 13.33
C VAL A 222 -4.70 -25.48 13.81
N LEU A 223 -4.96 -24.53 12.90
CA LEU A 223 -4.87 -23.10 13.20
C LEU A 223 -5.75 -22.69 14.39
N GLY A 224 -6.97 -23.21 14.50
CA GLY A 224 -7.87 -22.91 15.63
C GLY A 224 -7.24 -23.30 16.97
N SER A 225 -6.76 -24.54 17.07
CA SER A 225 -6.09 -25.05 18.28
C SER A 225 -4.76 -24.33 18.56
N LEU A 226 -4.01 -23.96 17.53
CA LEU A 226 -2.77 -23.20 17.68
C LEU A 226 -3.01 -21.77 18.15
N LEU A 227 -4.10 -21.12 17.70
CA LEU A 227 -4.44 -19.77 18.14
C LEU A 227 -4.78 -19.75 19.63
N ASP A 228 -5.54 -20.74 20.10
CA ASP A 228 -5.91 -20.84 21.51
C ASP A 228 -4.68 -21.03 22.40
N VAL A 229 -3.74 -21.89 21.98
CA VAL A 229 -2.46 -22.09 22.69
C VAL A 229 -1.62 -20.82 22.67
N PHE A 230 -1.51 -20.13 21.53
CA PHE A 230 -0.70 -18.92 21.41
C PHE A 230 -1.29 -17.74 22.21
N LEU A 231 -2.62 -17.63 22.26
CA LEU A 231 -3.32 -16.63 23.06
C LEU A 231 -3.23 -16.93 24.56
N GLN A 232 -3.29 -18.21 24.97
CA GLN A 232 -3.03 -18.61 26.36
C GLN A 232 -1.60 -18.28 26.80
N ASP A 233 -0.60 -18.54 25.95
CA ASP A 233 0.82 -18.26 26.23
C ASP A 233 1.10 -16.75 26.34
N MET A 234 0.35 -15.93 25.59
CA MET A 234 0.37 -14.46 25.69
C MET A 234 -0.40 -13.95 26.92
N SER A 235 -1.48 -14.62 27.33
CA SER A 235 -2.28 -14.23 28.50
C SER A 235 -1.64 -14.63 29.84
N MET A 236 -0.78 -15.66 29.86
CA MET A 236 -0.01 -16.08 31.05
C MET A 236 1.23 -15.21 31.34
N LYS A 237 1.54 -14.23 30.48
CA LYS A 237 2.66 -13.28 30.68
C LYS A 237 2.23 -11.88 31.15
N ARG A 238 1.09 -11.76 31.84
CA ARG A 238 0.71 -10.54 32.56
C ARG A 238 0.88 -10.70 34.05
#